data_AF-A0A6P7RPI8-F1
#
_entry.id   AF-A0A6P7RPI8-F1
#
_cell.length_a   1.000
_cell.length_b   1.000
_cell.length_c   1.000
_cell.angle_alpha   90.00
_cell.angle_beta   90.00
_cell.angle_gamma   90.00
#
_symmetry.space_group_name_H-M   'P 1'
#
loop_
_entity.id
_entity.type
_entity.pdbx_description
1 polymer ?
#
loop_
_entity_poly.entity_id
_entity_poly.type
_entity_poly.pdbx_seq_one_letter_code
_entity_poly.pdbx_strand_id
1 'polypeptide(L)'
;MCPRCNKRVYFAEKVTSLGKDWHRPCLRCERCSKTLTPGGHAEHDGQPYCHKPCYGILFGPKGVNTGAVGSYIYDKDPEGTVQP
;
A
#
# COMPACT_ATOMS: atom_id res chain seq x y z
N MET A 1 7.98 -11.93 13.47
CA MET A 1 6.82 -12.64 12.85
C MET A 1 6.23 -11.72 11.81
N CYS A 2 5.92 -12.21 10.60
CA CYS A 2 5.33 -11.37 9.57
C CYS A 2 3.85 -11.12 9.88
N PRO A 3 3.39 -9.85 10.00
CA PRO A 3 2.01 -9.54 10.34
C PRO A 3 1.01 -9.93 9.24
N ARG A 4 1.45 -10.09 7.99
CA ARG A 4 0.57 -10.49 6.87
C ARG A 4 0.25 -11.98 6.85
N CYS A 5 1.29 -12.82 6.93
CA CYS A 5 1.13 -14.28 6.77
C CYS A 5 1.24 -15.04 8.10
N ASN A 6 1.50 -14.34 9.21
CA ASN A 6 1.71 -14.86 10.55
C ASN A 6 2.79 -15.96 10.64
N LYS A 7 3.76 -15.97 9.70
CA LYS A 7 4.89 -16.91 9.68
C LYS A 7 6.15 -16.24 10.21
N ARG A 8 7.11 -17.07 10.63
CA ARG A 8 8.45 -16.61 11.03
C ARG A 8 9.17 -16.04 9.80
N VAL A 9 9.85 -14.92 10.01
CA VAL A 9 10.66 -14.25 8.98
C VAL A 9 12.12 -14.61 9.27
N TYR A 10 12.78 -15.25 8.32
CA TYR A 10 14.19 -15.62 8.43
C TYR A 10 15.08 -14.51 7.90
N PHE A 11 16.36 -14.50 8.31
CA PHE A 11 17.32 -13.46 7.96
C PHE A 11 17.48 -13.23 6.45
N ALA A 12 17.33 -14.26 5.62
CA ALA A 12 17.46 -14.15 4.17
C ALA A 12 16.33 -13.34 3.51
N GLU A 13 15.13 -13.36 4.09
CA GLU A 13 13.92 -12.73 3.52
C GLU A 13 13.42 -11.57 4.38
N LYS A 14 14.10 -11.27 5.48
CA LYS A 14 13.67 -10.24 6.43
C LYS A 14 13.77 -8.86 5.80
N VAL A 15 12.68 -8.13 5.95
CA VAL A 15 12.57 -6.73 5.57
C VAL A 15 12.00 -6.01 6.77
N THR A 16 12.81 -5.17 7.41
CA THR A 16 12.38 -4.40 8.57
C THR A 16 11.77 -3.08 8.09
N SER A 17 10.52 -2.81 8.45
CA SER A 17 9.82 -1.57 8.13
C SER A 17 8.86 -1.20 9.23
N LEU A 18 8.79 0.09 9.58
CA LEU A 18 7.95 0.62 10.66
C LEU A 18 8.15 -0.14 11.99
N GLY A 19 9.36 -0.64 12.24
CA GLY A 19 9.71 -1.41 13.44
C GLY A 19 9.24 -2.87 13.45
N LYS A 20 8.69 -3.40 12.34
CA LYS A 20 8.25 -4.81 12.22
C LYS A 20 9.02 -5.53 11.12
N ASP A 21 9.11 -6.85 11.25
CA ASP A 21 9.74 -7.72 10.25
C ASP A 21 8.70 -8.30 9.28
N TRP A 22 8.99 -8.16 7.99
CA TRP A 22 8.15 -8.61 6.89
C TRP A 22 8.94 -9.54 5.98
N HIS A 23 8.24 -10.44 5.27
CA HIS A 23 8.82 -11.06 4.09
C HIS A 23 8.77 -10.08 2.92
N ARG A 24 9.79 -10.09 2.07
CA ARG A 24 9.82 -9.38 0.77
C ARG A 24 8.50 -9.48 -0.02
N PRO A 25 7.91 -10.67 -0.27
CA PRO A 25 6.64 -10.80 -0.98
C PRO A 25 5.42 -10.36 -0.14
N CYS A 26 5.52 -10.38 1.19
CA CYS A 26 4.44 -9.96 2.08
C CYS A 26 4.33 -8.44 2.16
N LEU A 27 5.42 -7.71 1.90
CA LEU A 27 5.44 -6.25 1.86
C LEU A 27 4.85 -5.71 0.54
N ARG A 28 3.55 -5.91 0.35
CA ARG A 28 2.84 -5.57 -0.89
C ARG A 28 1.48 -4.97 -0.54
N CYS A 29 1.13 -3.85 -1.17
CA CYS A 29 -0.10 -3.13 -0.89
C CYS A 29 -1.32 -4.05 -0.99
N GLU A 30 -2.20 -4.07 0.02
CA GLU A 30 -3.41 -4.90 -0.02
C GLU A 30 -4.40 -4.41 -1.10
N ARG A 31 -4.48 -3.09 -1.32
CA ARG A 31 -5.42 -2.49 -2.28
C ARG A 31 -5.00 -2.65 -3.74
N CYS A 32 -3.76 -2.28 -4.06
CA CYS A 32 -3.29 -2.23 -5.46
C CYS A 32 -2.32 -3.36 -5.80
N SER A 33 -2.05 -4.26 -4.86
CA SER A 33 -1.15 -5.41 -5.02
C SER A 33 0.25 -5.05 -5.55
N LYS A 34 0.66 -3.78 -5.39
CA LYS A 34 2.00 -3.29 -5.76
C LYS A 34 3.01 -3.66 -4.67
N THR A 35 4.15 -4.22 -5.07
CA THR A 35 5.28 -4.47 -4.17
C THR A 35 5.78 -3.15 -3.62
N LEU A 36 5.90 -3.06 -2.29
CA LEU A 36 6.27 -1.84 -1.59
C LEU A 36 7.75 -1.88 -1.21
N THR A 37 8.38 -0.71 -1.23
CA THR A 37 9.75 -0.56 -0.76
C THR A 37 9.75 -0.45 0.78
N PRO A 38 10.68 -1.11 1.49
CA PRO A 38 10.90 -0.86 2.91
C PRO A 38 11.15 0.62 3.18
N GLY A 39 10.49 1.18 4.20
CA GLY A 39 10.60 2.60 4.56
C GLY A 39 9.77 3.58 3.72
N GLY A 40 9.17 3.14 2.60
CA GLY A 40 8.39 4.00 1.68
C GLY A 40 6.88 3.71 1.65
N HIS A 41 6.32 3.08 2.69
CA HIS A 41 4.92 2.67 2.73
C HIS A 41 4.29 2.95 4.10
N ALA A 42 2.97 2.89 4.15
CA ALA A 42 2.20 3.03 5.38
C ALA A 42 1.67 1.66 5.83
N GLU A 43 1.55 1.45 7.13
CA GLU A 43 0.88 0.28 7.71
C GLU A 43 -0.45 0.72 8.34
N HIS A 44 -1.49 -0.09 8.20
CA HIS A 44 -2.74 0.02 8.95
C HIS A 44 -3.21 -1.37 9.36
N ASP A 45 -3.54 -1.58 10.65
CA ASP A 45 -3.97 -2.89 11.20
C ASP A 45 -3.08 -4.09 10.82
N GLY A 46 -1.76 -3.89 10.75
CA GLY A 46 -0.83 -4.96 10.34
C GLY A 46 -0.84 -5.29 8.83
N GLN A 47 -1.53 -4.49 8.02
CA GLN A 47 -1.54 -4.58 6.57
C GLN A 47 -0.77 -3.41 5.94
N PRO A 48 0.11 -3.68 4.94
CA PRO A 48 0.89 -2.63 4.31
C PRO A 48 0.12 -2.02 3.14
N TYR A 49 0.20 -0.70 2.98
CA TYR A 49 -0.47 0.09 1.95
C TYR A 49 0.49 1.09 1.31
N CYS A 50 0.23 1.47 0.05
CA CYS A 50 0.94 2.59 -0.56
C CYS A 50 0.69 3.89 0.20
N HIS A 51 1.74 4.67 0.45
CA HIS A 51 1.64 5.99 1.06
C HIS A 51 0.63 6.89 0.34
N LYS A 52 0.66 6.90 -1.00
CA LYS A 52 -0.32 7.56 -1.86
C LYS A 52 -0.61 6.70 -3.10
N PRO A 53 -1.84 6.65 -3.62
CA PRO A 53 -3.06 7.20 -3.04
C PRO A 53 -3.80 6.21 -2.10
N CYS A 54 -3.32 4.97 -1.95
CA CYS A 54 -4.08 3.91 -1.27
C CYS A 54 -4.39 4.19 0.20
N TYR A 55 -3.38 4.55 1.00
CA TYR A 55 -3.57 4.84 2.41
C TYR A 55 -4.49 6.04 2.63
N GLY A 56 -4.30 7.13 1.86
CA GLY A 56 -5.12 8.34 1.97
C GLY A 56 -6.59 8.14 1.56
N ILE A 57 -6.89 7.30 0.58
CA ILE A 57 -8.28 7.03 0.17
C ILE A 57 -9.03 6.18 1.21
N LEU A 58 -8.33 5.22 1.83
CA LEU A 58 -8.93 4.30 2.80
C LEU A 58 -9.03 4.94 4.20
N PHE A 59 -7.94 5.56 4.66
CA PHE A 59 -7.72 6.00 6.04
C PHE A 59 -7.46 7.51 6.17
N GLY A 60 -7.44 8.26 5.06
CA GLY A 60 -7.40 9.71 5.13
C GLY A 60 -8.67 10.28 5.76
N PRO A 61 -8.62 11.52 6.27
CA PRO A 61 -9.78 12.18 6.85
C PRO A 61 -10.91 12.21 5.83
N LYS A 62 -11.95 11.43 6.08
CA LYS A 62 -13.19 11.47 5.30
C LYS A 62 -13.93 12.73 5.70
N GLY A 63 -13.48 13.85 5.15
CA GLY A 63 -14.17 15.12 5.26
C GLY A 63 -15.59 14.93 4.74
N VAL A 64 -16.56 15.12 5.62
CA VAL A 64 -17.96 15.30 5.25
C VAL A 64 -18.10 16.62 4.49
N ASN A 65 -17.82 16.62 3.19
CA ASN A 65 -18.23 17.71 2.31
C ASN A 65 -19.60 17.36 1.71
N THR A 66 -20.64 17.71 2.47
CA THR A 66 -21.92 18.13 1.90
C THR A 66 -21.60 19.22 0.87
N GLY A 67 -21.67 18.89 -0.41
CA GLY A 67 -21.37 19.83 -1.49
C GLY A 67 -20.44 19.24 -2.53
N ALA A 68 -21.01 19.00 -3.70
CA ALA A 68 -20.36 18.57 -4.93
C ALA A 68 -18.93 19.10 -5.13
N VAL A 69 -17.97 18.20 -5.34
CA VAL A 69 -16.99 18.24 -6.46
C VAL A 69 -16.09 16.99 -6.44
N GLY A 70 -16.12 16.24 -7.54
CA GLY A 70 -15.00 15.45 -8.06
C GLY A 70 -14.39 14.37 -7.17
N SER A 71 -14.99 13.18 -7.14
CA SER A 71 -14.25 11.95 -6.83
C SER A 71 -13.25 11.69 -7.97
N TYR A 72 -11.96 11.95 -7.74
CA TYR A 72 -10.91 11.48 -8.65
C TYR A 72 -10.90 9.95 -8.57
N ILE A 73 -11.61 9.34 -9.52
CA ILE A 73 -11.44 7.95 -9.90
C ILE A 73 -9.98 7.88 -10.35
N TYR A 74 -9.15 7.16 -9.60
CA TYR A 74 -7.89 6.69 -10.17
C TYR A 74 -8.28 5.55 -11.09
N ASP A 75 -8.68 5.89 -12.30
CA ASP A 75 -8.75 4.95 -13.41
C ASP A 75 -7.34 4.37 -13.56
N LYS A 76 -7.25 3.08 -13.25
CA LYS A 76 -6.06 2.29 -13.53
C LYS A 76 -6.31 1.67 -14.89
N ASP A 77 -6.07 2.44 -15.94
CA ASP A 77 -5.90 1.90 -17.29
C ASP A 77 -4.47 1.38 -17.41
N PRO A 78 -4.27 0.08 -17.69
CA PRO A 78 -2.96 -0.48 -17.95
C PRO A 78 -2.82 -0.76 -19.44
N GLU A 79 -2.60 0.23 -20.31
CA GLU A 79 -2.11 -0.09 -21.66
C GLU A 79 -1.45 1.12 -22.33
N GLY A 80 -0.19 0.93 -22.73
CA GLY A 80 0.57 1.91 -23.48
C GLY A 80 0.08 2.04 -24.91
N THR A 81 0.24 3.21 -25.50
CA THR A 81 0.46 3.36 -26.93
C THR A 81 1.21 4.67 -27.21
N VAL A 82 2.02 4.57 -28.26
CA VAL A 82 3.11 5.42 -28.72
C VAL A 82 2.64 6.80 -29.17
N GLN A 83 3.46 7.82 -28.89
CA GLN A 83 3.32 9.20 -29.38
C GLN A 83 3.88 9.29 -30.81
N PRO A 84 3.18 9.92 -31.78
CA PRO A 84 3.79 10.35 -33.04
C PRO A 84 4.69 11.57 -32.86
#